data_AF-A0A9X7JNI5-F1
#
_entry.id   AF-A0A9X7JNI5-F1
#
_cell.length_a   1.000
_cell.length_b   1.000
_cell.length_c   1.000
_cell.angle_alpha   90.00
_cell.angle_beta   90.00
_cell.angle_gamma   90.00
#
_symmetry.space_group_name_H-M   'P 1'
#
loop_
_entity.id
_entity.type
_entity.pdbx_description
1 polymer ?
#
loop_
_entity_poly.entity_id
_entity_poly.type
_entity_poly.pdbx_seq_one_letter_code
_entity_poly.pdbx_strand_id
1 'polypeptide(L)'
;MTNGSDATDNPTVAYAAAPGITSEIGWVIRHSIPRSSGTEYEREFLLRKAAAFDRMALAEAARCAPQAAAPTIESAVEAARQLMDHDVAHCGLSLRGAEIATADDCRAYVRREYHAWNRTQPL
;
A
#
# COMPACT_ATOMS: atom_id res chain seq x y z
N MET A 1 -6.47 -9.92 -25.44
CA MET A 1 -5.65 -8.84 -24.87
C MET A 1 -5.97 -8.79 -23.38
N THR A 2 -5.21 -9.54 -22.57
CA THR A 2 -5.38 -9.54 -21.10
C THR A 2 -4.47 -8.47 -20.52
N ASN A 3 -5.08 -7.48 -19.88
CA ASN A 3 -4.50 -6.22 -19.43
C ASN A 3 -3.33 -6.43 -18.46
N GLY A 4 -2.27 -5.63 -18.59
CA GLY A 4 -1.13 -5.60 -17.66
C GLY A 4 -1.47 -5.25 -16.21
N SER A 5 -2.71 -4.84 -15.90
CA SER A 5 -3.20 -4.59 -14.54
C SER A 5 -3.33 -5.85 -13.69
N ASP A 6 -3.70 -6.98 -14.30
CA ASP A 6 -4.01 -8.24 -13.60
C ASP A 6 -2.76 -8.86 -12.92
N ALA A 7 -1.58 -8.62 -13.50
CA ALA A 7 -0.30 -9.09 -12.95
C ALA A 7 0.18 -8.29 -11.75
N THR A 8 -0.14 -6.99 -11.65
CA THR A 8 0.24 -6.14 -10.51
C THR A 8 -0.74 -6.22 -9.34
N ASP A 9 -1.96 -6.68 -9.56
CA ASP A 9 -2.90 -6.98 -8.48
C ASP A 9 -2.49 -8.25 -7.71
N ASN A 10 -1.66 -9.10 -8.34
CA ASN A 10 -1.03 -10.24 -7.71
C ASN A 10 0.03 -9.79 -6.68
N PRO A 11 -0.16 -10.08 -5.38
CA PRO A 11 0.75 -9.62 -4.34
C PRO A 11 2.16 -10.22 -4.45
N THR A 12 2.30 -11.43 -5.00
CA THR A 12 3.61 -12.07 -5.20
C THR A 12 4.46 -11.27 -6.19
N VAL A 13 3.85 -10.76 -7.25
CA VAL A 13 4.54 -9.94 -8.26
C VAL A 13 4.81 -8.54 -7.70
N ALA A 14 3.79 -7.91 -7.07
CA ALA A 14 3.90 -6.56 -6.56
C ALA A 14 5.01 -6.38 -5.51
N TYR A 15 5.20 -7.37 -4.64
CA TYR A 15 6.15 -7.30 -3.53
C TYR A 15 7.41 -8.16 -3.72
N ALA A 16 7.68 -8.67 -4.93
CA ALA A 16 8.79 -9.58 -5.20
C ALA A 16 10.16 -9.00 -4.76
N ALA A 17 10.36 -7.70 -4.94
CA ALA A 17 11.57 -6.98 -4.57
C ALA A 17 11.39 -6.12 -3.30
N ALA A 18 10.32 -6.34 -2.53
CA ALA A 18 10.10 -5.59 -1.29
C ALA A 18 11.08 -6.05 -0.18
N PRO A 19 11.61 -5.13 0.63
CA PRO A 19 12.40 -5.50 1.80
C PRO A 19 11.62 -6.39 2.78
N GLY A 20 12.35 -7.06 3.68
CA GLY A 20 11.73 -7.88 4.74
C GLY A 20 10.75 -7.06 5.60
N ILE A 21 9.66 -7.68 6.04
CA ILE A 21 8.57 -6.95 6.72
C ILE A 21 9.04 -6.25 8.01
N THR A 22 9.98 -6.85 8.74
CA THR A 22 10.57 -6.24 9.95
C THR A 22 11.42 -5.01 9.63
N SER A 23 12.15 -5.03 8.52
CA SER A 23 12.91 -3.88 8.02
C SER A 23 11.99 -2.74 7.59
N GLU A 24 10.88 -3.05 6.92
CA GLU A 24 9.85 -2.05 6.55
C GLU A 24 9.20 -1.42 7.78
N ILE A 25 8.83 -2.21 8.80
CA ILE A 25 8.29 -1.66 10.07
C ILE A 25 9.30 -0.70 10.70
N GLY A 26 10.57 -1.10 10.79
CA GLY A 26 11.62 -0.25 11.34
C GLY A 26 11.83 1.03 10.53
N TRP A 27 11.67 0.96 9.20
CA TRP A 27 11.69 2.14 8.34
C TRP A 27 10.50 3.06 8.63
N VAL A 28 9.28 2.53 8.63
CA VAL A 28 8.05 3.29 8.89
C VAL A 28 8.12 4.02 10.24
N ILE A 29 8.54 3.34 11.31
CA ILE A 29 8.66 3.94 12.65
C ILE A 29 9.68 5.09 12.65
N ARG A 30 10.78 4.95 11.92
CA ARG A 30 11.81 6.00 11.84
C ARG A 30 11.34 7.23 11.06
N HIS A 31 10.42 7.04 10.12
CA HIS A 31 9.94 8.07 9.19
C HIS A 31 8.55 8.61 9.57
N SER A 32 7.93 8.10 10.64
CA SER A 32 6.61 8.55 11.14
C SER A 32 6.65 9.88 11.88
N ILE A 33 7.84 10.40 12.20
CA ILE A 33 7.99 11.73 12.81
C ILE A 33 7.90 12.75 11.68
N PRO A 34 6.99 13.74 11.73
CA PRO A 34 6.87 14.75 10.70
C PRO A 34 8.18 15.54 10.62
N ARG A 35 8.92 15.31 9.54
CA ARG A 35 9.99 16.20 9.08
C ARG A 35 9.33 17.21 8.15
N SER A 36 9.88 18.41 8.02
CA SER A 36 9.42 19.43 7.07
C SER A 36 9.71 19.04 5.61
N SER A 37 9.45 17.80 5.25
CA SER A 37 9.72 17.17 3.96
C SER A 37 8.56 17.44 3.00
N GLY A 38 8.88 17.61 1.72
CA GLY A 38 7.89 17.85 0.67
C GLY A 38 6.94 16.68 0.41
N THR A 39 5.92 16.93 -0.43
CA THR A 39 4.82 16.02 -0.75
C THR A 39 5.27 14.66 -1.30
N GLU A 40 6.40 14.58 -2.00
CA GLU A 40 6.94 13.31 -2.51
C GLU A 40 7.41 12.37 -1.40
N TYR A 41 8.04 12.91 -0.35
CA TYR A 41 8.49 12.12 0.80
C TYR A 41 7.29 11.62 1.62
N GLU A 42 6.27 12.48 1.78
CA GLU A 42 5.02 12.09 2.43
C GLU A 42 4.32 10.96 1.66
N ARG A 43 4.28 11.06 0.33
CA ARG A 43 3.75 9.99 -0.53
C ARG A 43 4.51 8.68 -0.38
N GLU A 44 5.85 8.70 -0.42
CA GLU A 44 6.66 7.48 -0.22
C GLU A 44 6.36 6.85 1.13
N PHE A 45 6.32 7.66 2.19
CA PHE A 45 5.99 7.19 3.53
C PHE A 45 4.62 6.49 3.57
N LEU A 46 3.58 7.13 3.02
CA LEU A 46 2.24 6.56 2.96
C LEU A 46 2.21 5.27 2.14
N LEU A 47 2.90 5.25 0.99
CA LEU A 47 2.97 4.08 0.11
C LEU A 47 3.63 2.88 0.78
N ARG A 48 4.81 3.09 1.38
CA ARG A 48 5.53 2.01 2.06
C ARG A 48 4.80 1.52 3.30
N LYS A 49 4.17 2.42 4.05
CA LYS A 49 3.29 2.07 5.17
C LYS A 49 2.13 1.19 4.69
N ALA A 50 1.40 1.62 3.67
CA ALA A 50 0.27 0.87 3.13
C ALA A 50 0.69 -0.51 2.61
N ALA A 51 1.82 -0.60 1.89
CA ALA A 51 2.37 -1.86 1.42
C ALA A 51 2.76 -2.81 2.55
N ALA A 52 3.31 -2.30 3.66
CA ALA A 52 3.61 -3.10 4.84
C ALA A 52 2.34 -3.70 5.47
N PHE A 53 1.29 -2.89 5.66
CA PHE A 53 0.02 -3.37 6.19
C PHE A 53 -0.67 -4.37 5.25
N ASP A 54 -0.65 -4.16 3.92
CA ASP A 54 -1.21 -5.13 2.97
C ASP A 54 -0.50 -6.49 3.05
N ARG A 55 0.83 -6.49 3.19
CA ARG A 55 1.62 -7.73 3.38
C ARG A 55 1.31 -8.43 4.71
N MET A 56 1.10 -7.67 5.78
CA MET A 56 0.66 -8.23 7.07
C MET A 56 -0.74 -8.84 6.96
N ALA A 57 -1.67 -8.15 6.28
CA ALA A 57 -3.02 -8.65 6.06
C ALA A 57 -3.02 -9.95 5.25
N LEU A 58 -2.18 -10.06 4.22
CA LEU A 58 -1.99 -11.31 3.46
C LEU A 58 -1.43 -12.44 4.33
N ALA A 59 -0.43 -12.14 5.17
CA ALA A 59 0.18 -13.12 6.05
C ALA A 59 -0.80 -13.64 7.12
N GLU A 60 -1.59 -12.74 7.71
CA GLU A 60 -2.59 -13.12 8.70
C GLU A 60 -3.79 -13.83 8.09
N ALA A 61 -4.28 -13.39 6.92
CA ALA A 61 -5.34 -14.11 6.20
C ALA A 61 -4.94 -15.54 5.82
N ALA A 62 -3.64 -15.80 5.60
CA ALA A 62 -3.12 -17.14 5.32
C ALA A 62 -2.96 -18.02 6.56
N ARG A 63 -2.82 -17.44 7.76
CA ARG A 63 -2.53 -18.16 9.02
C ARG A 63 -3.72 -18.29 9.95
N CYS A 64 -4.65 -17.34 9.91
CA CYS A 64 -5.67 -17.15 10.92
C CYS A 64 -7.08 -17.34 10.35
N ALA A 65 -8.05 -17.59 11.24
CA ALA A 65 -9.45 -17.57 10.85
C ALA A 65 -9.86 -16.15 10.38
N PRO A 66 -10.85 -16.02 9.49
CA PRO A 66 -11.26 -14.72 8.94
C PRO A 66 -11.53 -13.64 9.99
N GLN A 67 -12.16 -14.00 11.11
CA GLN A 67 -12.47 -13.09 12.21
C GLN A 67 -11.21 -12.56 12.92
N ALA A 68 -10.17 -13.37 13.01
CA ALA A 68 -8.90 -12.98 13.62
C ALA A 68 -8.03 -12.15 12.67
N ALA A 69 -8.16 -12.34 11.35
CA ALA A 69 -7.46 -11.55 10.34
C ALA A 69 -8.13 -10.20 10.03
N ALA A 70 -9.43 -10.06 10.33
CA ALA A 70 -10.22 -8.87 10.01
C ALA A 70 -9.61 -7.54 10.49
N PRO A 71 -9.09 -7.40 11.73
CA PRO A 71 -8.50 -6.13 12.18
C PRO A 71 -7.26 -5.71 11.37
N THR A 72 -6.45 -6.69 10.95
CA THR A 72 -5.26 -6.42 10.11
C THR A 72 -5.66 -6.03 8.69
N ILE A 73 -6.71 -6.66 8.15
CA ILE A 73 -7.27 -6.29 6.85
C ILE A 73 -7.83 -4.87 6.90
N GLU A 74 -8.62 -4.53 7.92
CA GLU A 74 -9.15 -3.17 8.12
C GLU A 74 -8.03 -2.13 8.22
N SER A 75 -6.97 -2.43 8.97
CA SER A 75 -5.79 -1.56 9.08
C SER A 75 -5.09 -1.35 7.74
N ALA A 76 -5.02 -2.39 6.89
CA ALA A 76 -4.47 -2.28 5.54
C ALA A 76 -5.35 -1.42 4.62
N VAL A 77 -6.67 -1.55 4.72
CA VAL A 77 -7.60 -0.68 3.96
C VAL A 77 -7.45 0.77 4.40
N GLU A 78 -7.35 1.03 5.70
CA GLU A 78 -7.20 2.39 6.23
C GLU A 78 -5.87 3.02 5.79
N ALA A 79 -4.76 2.27 5.84
CA ALA A 79 -3.48 2.75 5.33
C ALA A 79 -3.51 3.03 3.81
N ALA A 80 -4.24 2.21 3.05
CA ALA A 80 -4.45 2.41 1.61
C ALA A 80 -5.26 3.69 1.33
N ARG A 81 -6.32 3.95 2.10
CA ARG A 81 -7.12 5.18 1.97
C ARG A 81 -6.29 6.42 2.22
N GLN A 82 -5.42 6.42 3.22
CA GLN A 82 -4.54 7.56 3.49
C GLN A 82 -3.61 7.89 2.31
N LEU A 83 -3.09 6.87 1.62
CA LEU A 83 -2.33 7.08 0.37
C LEU A 83 -3.23 7.63 -0.75
N MET A 84 -4.42 7.05 -0.93
CA MET A 84 -5.37 7.50 -1.95
C MET A 84 -5.81 8.95 -1.72
N ASP A 85 -6.14 9.33 -0.49
CA ASP A 85 -6.52 10.70 -0.12
C ASP A 85 -5.38 11.68 -0.40
N HIS A 86 -4.14 11.30 -0.07
CA HIS A 86 -2.97 12.08 -0.40
C HIS A 86 -2.82 12.26 -1.92
N ASP A 87 -2.97 11.19 -2.70
CA ASP A 87 -2.82 11.23 -4.16
C ASP A 87 -4.00 11.94 -4.85
N VAL A 88 -5.20 11.91 -4.28
CA VAL A 88 -6.33 12.73 -4.72
C VAL A 88 -6.02 14.21 -4.49
N ALA A 89 -5.53 14.57 -3.31
CA ALA A 89 -5.22 15.95 -2.95
C ALA A 89 -4.06 16.54 -3.76
N HIS A 90 -3.07 15.73 -4.15
CA HIS A 90 -1.81 16.22 -4.74
C HIS A 90 -1.54 15.79 -6.18
N CYS A 91 -2.21 14.75 -6.68
CA CYS A 91 -1.97 14.18 -8.02
C CYS A 91 -3.22 14.15 -8.90
N GLY A 92 -4.36 14.65 -8.41
CA GLY A 92 -5.58 14.81 -9.21
C GLY A 92 -6.33 13.50 -9.50
N LEU A 93 -6.15 12.46 -8.66
CA LEU A 93 -7.05 11.30 -8.69
C LEU A 93 -8.50 11.77 -8.51
N SER A 94 -9.40 11.29 -9.38
CA SER A 94 -10.80 11.69 -9.31
C SER A 94 -11.46 11.16 -8.04
N LEU A 95 -11.90 12.09 -7.18
CA LEU A 95 -12.57 11.84 -5.88
C LEU A 95 -13.71 10.82 -5.98
N ARG A 96 -14.40 10.76 -7.13
CA ARG A 96 -15.57 9.88 -7.35
C ARG A 96 -15.27 8.38 -7.32
N GLY A 97 -14.02 7.98 -7.59
CA GLY A 97 -13.62 6.56 -7.54
C GLY A 97 -13.27 6.08 -6.13
N ALA A 98 -12.78 6.97 -5.27
CA ALA A 98 -12.34 6.63 -3.92
C ALA A 98 -13.52 6.32 -2.98
N GLU A 99 -14.65 7.01 -3.13
CA GLU A 99 -15.84 6.85 -2.28
C GLU A 99 -16.56 5.50 -2.48
N ILE A 100 -16.38 4.86 -3.64
CA ILE A 100 -17.00 3.55 -3.97
C ILE A 100 -16.01 2.39 -3.90
N ALA A 101 -14.75 2.65 -3.55
CA ALA A 101 -13.70 1.64 -3.55
C ALA A 101 -13.95 0.58 -2.46
N THR A 102 -13.94 -0.69 -2.86
CA THR A 102 -14.00 -1.81 -1.91
C THR A 102 -12.67 -1.99 -1.18
N ALA A 103 -12.66 -2.81 -0.13
CA ALA A 103 -11.44 -3.18 0.57
C ALA A 103 -10.38 -3.78 -0.38
N ASP A 104 -10.81 -4.58 -1.36
CA ASP A 104 -9.92 -5.19 -2.34
C ASP A 104 -9.41 -4.17 -3.36
N ASP A 105 -10.25 -3.22 -3.79
CA ASP A 105 -9.83 -2.13 -4.68
C ASP A 105 -8.74 -1.26 -4.05
N CYS A 106 -8.91 -0.90 -2.77
CA CYS A 106 -7.90 -0.14 -2.01
C CYS A 106 -6.56 -0.90 -1.95
N ARG A 107 -6.59 -2.21 -1.72
CA ARG A 107 -5.37 -3.02 -1.61
C ARG A 107 -4.72 -3.29 -2.97
N ALA A 108 -5.51 -3.46 -4.03
CA ALA A 108 -5.02 -3.55 -5.40
C ALA A 108 -4.33 -2.24 -5.84
N TYR A 109 -4.90 -1.09 -5.46
CA TYR A 109 -4.27 0.22 -5.66
C TYR A 109 -2.87 0.27 -5.06
N VAL A 110 -2.72 -0.09 -3.78
CA VAL A 110 -1.40 -0.11 -3.10
C VAL A 110 -0.39 -0.98 -3.83
N ARG A 111 -0.77 -2.20 -4.26
CA ARG A 111 0.13 -3.13 -4.95
C ARG A 111 0.64 -2.57 -6.27
N ARG A 112 -0.26 -1.98 -7.06
CA ARG A 112 0.09 -1.32 -8.32
C ARG A 112 1.05 -0.16 -8.11
N GLU A 113 0.72 0.75 -7.18
CA GLU A 113 1.55 1.92 -6.91
C GLU A 113 2.91 1.53 -6.34
N TYR A 114 2.95 0.52 -5.45
CA TYR A 114 4.20 0.01 -4.88
C TYR A 114 5.08 -0.62 -5.95
N HIS A 115 4.50 -1.45 -6.82
CA HIS A 115 5.23 -2.06 -7.92
C HIS A 115 5.80 -1.01 -8.88
N ALA A 116 5.03 0.04 -9.21
CA ALA A 116 5.49 1.14 -10.04
C ALA A 116 6.65 1.91 -9.37
N TRP A 117 6.48 2.32 -8.11
CA TRP A 117 7.50 3.03 -7.32
C TRP A 117 8.78 2.22 -7.14
N ASN A 118 8.68 0.93 -6.84
CA ASN A 118 9.87 0.10 -6.59
C ASN A 118 10.73 -0.04 -7.84
N ARG A 119 10.12 0.02 -9.04
CA ARG A 119 10.86 0.01 -10.32
C ARG A 119 11.59 1.32 -10.61
N THR A 120 11.24 2.41 -9.96
CA THR A 120 11.94 3.70 -10.11
C THR A 120 13.03 3.88 -9.05
N GLN A 121 13.11 3.00 -8.05
CA GLN A 121 14.17 3.07 -7.05
C GLN A 121 15.51 2.59 -7.63
N PRO A 122 16.63 3.25 -7.31
CA PRO A 122 17.94 2.74 -7.65
C PRO A 122 18.17 1.38 -6.99
N LEU A 123 18.73 0.43 -7.76
CA LEU A 123 19.14 -0.90 -7.32
C LEU A 123 20.21 -0.84 -6.22
#